data_AF-A0A944Y4W5-F1
#
_entry.id   AF-A0A944Y4W5-F1
#
_cell.length_a   1.000
_cell.length_b   1.000
_cell.length_c   1.000
_cell.angle_alpha   90.00
_cell.angle_beta   90.00
_cell.angle_gamma   90.00
#
_symmetry.space_group_name_H-M   'P 1'
#
loop_
_entity.id
_entity.type
_entity.pdbx_description
1 polymer ?
#
loop_
_entity_poly.entity_id
_entity_poly.type
_entity_poly.pdbx_seq_one_letter_code
_entity_poly.pdbx_strand_id
1 'polypeptide(L)'
;MAPKAKKTKKLSEEKVETIKIDTEDMAESHIRILRTLTSILSHVVTTDDEAEFFEGSAEALRLCASLVKQAKFTKGFRGMDGVPYSKQALEYSLEVLQEQIEKASVITYDN
;
A
#
# COMPACT_ATOMS: atom_id res chain seq x y z
N MET A 1 -18.89 -32.55 -43.74
CA MET A 1 -18.74 -32.21 -42.30
C MET A 1 -17.26 -31.97 -42.03
N ALA A 2 -16.85 -30.72 -41.80
CA ALA A 2 -15.49 -30.37 -41.41
C ALA A 2 -15.50 -29.95 -39.92
N PRO A 3 -14.54 -30.40 -39.10
CA PRO A 3 -14.51 -30.04 -37.69
C PRO A 3 -14.06 -28.58 -37.55
N LYS A 4 -14.88 -27.77 -36.85
CA LYS A 4 -14.53 -26.39 -36.49
C LYS A 4 -13.31 -26.43 -35.56
N ALA A 5 -12.21 -25.84 -36.01
CA ALA A 5 -11.03 -25.62 -35.19
C ALA A 5 -11.41 -24.88 -33.90
N LYS A 6 -11.13 -25.50 -32.75
CA LYS A 6 -11.19 -24.82 -31.44
C LYS A 6 -10.20 -23.65 -31.50
N LYS A 7 -10.72 -22.42 -31.44
CA LYS A 7 -9.90 -21.23 -31.19
C LYS A 7 -9.28 -21.38 -29.81
N THR A 8 -8.02 -21.79 -29.75
CA THR A 8 -7.18 -21.61 -28.57
C THR A 8 -7.08 -20.11 -28.33
N LYS A 9 -7.73 -19.66 -27.25
CA LYS A 9 -7.67 -18.28 -26.77
C LYS A 9 -6.21 -18.05 -26.36
N LYS A 10 -5.43 -17.39 -27.24
CA LYS A 10 -4.09 -16.90 -26.92
C LYS A 10 -4.27 -15.97 -25.72
N LEU A 11 -3.70 -16.30 -24.56
CA LEU A 11 -3.62 -15.34 -23.46
C LEU A 11 -2.94 -14.10 -24.06
N SER A 12 -3.66 -12.97 -24.09
CA SER A 12 -3.04 -11.67 -24.36
C SER A 12 -1.89 -11.53 -23.37
N GLU A 13 -0.74 -11.05 -23.82
CA GLU A 13 0.37 -10.67 -22.94
C GLU A 13 -0.22 -9.95 -21.73
N GLU A 14 -0.19 -10.65 -20.60
CA GLU A 14 -0.73 -10.21 -19.33
C GLU A 14 0.05 -8.94 -19.00
N LYS A 15 -0.64 -7.79 -18.80
CA LYS A 15 0.00 -6.53 -18.45
C LYS A 15 0.60 -6.67 -17.04
N VAL A 16 1.78 -7.28 -16.98
CA VAL A 16 2.51 -7.53 -15.75
C VAL A 16 3.51 -6.40 -15.56
N GLU A 17 3.31 -5.61 -14.52
CA GLU A 17 4.25 -4.59 -14.10
C GLU A 17 5.18 -5.14 -13.03
N THR A 18 6.49 -4.90 -13.18
CA THR A 18 7.50 -5.33 -12.20
C THR A 18 8.03 -4.13 -11.43
N ILE A 19 7.81 -4.10 -10.11
CA ILE A 19 8.34 -3.06 -9.22
C ILE A 19 9.66 -3.56 -8.61
N LYS A 20 10.75 -2.81 -8.81
CA LYS A 20 12.04 -3.04 -8.14
C LYS A 20 12.25 -1.98 -7.07
N ILE A 21 12.52 -2.43 -5.85
CA ILE A 21 12.77 -1.57 -4.69
C ILE A 21 14.17 -1.91 -4.18
N ASP A 22 15.00 -0.89 -3.97
CA ASP A 22 16.27 -1.06 -3.27
C ASP A 22 16.01 -1.27 -1.77
N THR A 23 16.54 -2.37 -1.24
CA THR A 23 16.29 -2.81 0.13
C THR A 23 17.54 -2.77 1.01
N GLU A 24 18.67 -2.20 0.56
CA GLU A 24 19.94 -2.19 1.31
C GLU A 24 19.77 -1.68 2.76
N ASP A 25 18.98 -0.61 2.95
CA ASP A 25 18.74 0.04 4.24
C ASP A 25 17.46 -0.45 4.96
N MET A 26 16.80 -1.50 4.46
CA MET A 26 15.54 -2.00 4.99
C MET A 26 15.74 -3.24 5.86
N ALA A 27 15.03 -3.29 6.99
CA ALA A 27 14.91 -4.53 7.75
C ALA A 27 13.99 -5.52 7.00
N GLU A 28 14.23 -6.82 7.15
CA GLU A 28 13.37 -7.88 6.61
C GLU A 28 11.89 -7.71 6.99
N SER A 29 11.61 -7.18 8.18
CA SER A 29 10.23 -6.86 8.59
C SER A 29 9.58 -5.79 7.72
N HIS A 30 10.33 -4.77 7.27
CA HIS A 30 9.82 -3.74 6.37
C HIS A 30 9.52 -4.33 5.00
N ILE A 31 10.43 -5.16 4.48
CA ILE A 31 10.25 -5.83 3.17
C ILE A 31 9.00 -6.71 3.18
N ARG A 32 8.77 -7.48 4.26
CA ARG A 32 7.56 -8.28 4.42
C ARG A 32 6.30 -7.42 4.44
N ILE A 33 6.29 -6.35 5.24
CA ILE A 33 5.13 -5.46 5.32
C ILE A 33 4.84 -4.80 3.95
N LEU A 34 5.88 -4.38 3.21
CA LEU A 34 5.72 -3.83 1.87
C LEU A 34 5.07 -4.83 0.90
N ARG A 35 5.51 -6.09 0.90
CA ARG A 35 4.88 -7.15 0.09
C ARG A 35 3.42 -7.36 0.44
N THR A 36 3.10 -7.44 1.74
CA THR A 36 1.71 -7.58 2.21
C THR A 36 0.87 -6.37 1.83
N LEU A 37 1.39 -5.16 2.01
CA LEU A 37 0.71 -3.92 1.65
C LEU A 37 0.40 -3.87 0.16
N THR A 38 1.37 -4.22 -0.71
CA THR A 38 1.13 -4.29 -2.16
C THR A 38 0.04 -5.31 -2.51
N SER A 39 0.03 -6.47 -1.85
CA SER A 39 -1.00 -7.49 -2.07
C SER A 39 -2.39 -7.00 -1.64
N ILE A 40 -2.50 -6.35 -0.49
CA ILE A 40 -3.77 -5.81 0.00
C ILE A 40 -4.25 -4.67 -0.90
N LEU A 41 -3.38 -3.75 -1.29
CA LEU A 41 -3.75 -2.67 -2.20
C LEU A 41 -4.20 -3.21 -3.56
N SER A 42 -3.52 -4.21 -4.11
CA SER A 42 -3.95 -4.87 -5.35
C SER A 42 -5.34 -5.49 -5.22
N HIS A 43 -5.67 -6.07 -4.06
CA HIS A 43 -6.99 -6.60 -3.80
C HIS A 43 -8.04 -5.49 -3.64
N VAL A 44 -7.77 -4.46 -2.84
CA VAL A 44 -8.66 -3.32 -2.61
C VAL A 44 -9.05 -2.60 -3.91
N VAL A 45 -8.11 -2.44 -4.85
CA VAL A 45 -8.40 -1.77 -6.13
C VAL A 45 -9.14 -2.66 -7.16
N THR A 46 -9.33 -3.94 -6.87
CA THR A 46 -9.97 -4.90 -7.81
C THR A 46 -11.19 -5.63 -7.24
N THR A 47 -11.37 -5.68 -5.92
CA THR A 47 -12.51 -6.34 -5.30
C THR A 47 -13.83 -5.62 -5.60
N ASP A 48 -14.87 -6.41 -5.80
CA ASP A 48 -16.26 -5.97 -5.95
C ASP A 48 -17.10 -6.22 -4.67
N ASP A 49 -16.50 -6.83 -3.64
CA ASP A 49 -17.13 -7.04 -2.35
C ASP A 49 -16.91 -5.83 -1.42
N GLU A 50 -18.00 -5.31 -0.87
CA GLU A 50 -18.00 -4.13 0.00
C GLU A 50 -17.23 -4.39 1.30
N ALA A 51 -17.42 -5.54 1.95
CA ALA A 51 -16.78 -5.83 3.22
C ALA A 51 -15.27 -5.99 3.04
N GLU A 52 -14.85 -6.71 2.01
CA GLU A 52 -13.43 -6.85 1.64
C GLU A 52 -12.80 -5.49 1.31
N PHE A 53 -13.52 -4.62 0.59
CA PHE A 53 -13.06 -3.26 0.29
C PHE A 53 -12.79 -2.45 1.57
N PHE A 54 -13.74 -2.43 2.50
CA PHE A 54 -13.60 -1.67 3.76
C PHE A 54 -12.51 -2.27 4.67
N GLU A 55 -12.51 -3.58 4.88
CA GLU A 55 -11.53 -4.26 5.72
C GLU A 55 -10.12 -4.14 5.15
N GLY A 56 -9.96 -4.38 3.83
CA GLY A 56 -8.69 -4.24 3.13
C GLY A 56 -8.15 -2.81 3.17
N SER A 57 -9.02 -1.80 3.00
CA SER A 57 -8.64 -0.39 3.09
C SER A 57 -8.13 -0.03 4.49
N ALA A 58 -8.84 -0.47 5.53
CA ALA A 58 -8.43 -0.23 6.91
C ALA A 58 -7.10 -0.93 7.24
N GLU A 59 -6.91 -2.16 6.78
CA GLU A 59 -5.67 -2.91 7.01
C GLU A 59 -4.49 -2.30 6.26
N ALA A 60 -4.68 -1.83 5.02
CA ALA A 60 -3.64 -1.11 4.28
C ALA A 60 -3.14 0.12 5.06
N LEU A 61 -4.05 0.93 5.61
CA LEU A 61 -3.70 2.08 6.45
C LEU A 61 -2.96 1.68 7.74
N ARG A 62 -3.37 0.58 8.38
CA ARG A 62 -2.67 0.05 9.57
C ARG A 62 -1.25 -0.39 9.25
N LEU A 63 -1.03 -1.04 8.11
CA LEU A 63 0.31 -1.44 7.68
C LEU A 63 1.19 -0.23 7.35
N CYS A 64 0.65 0.80 6.69
CA CYS A 64 1.33 2.08 6.50
C CYS A 64 1.74 2.70 7.85
N ALA A 65 0.82 2.75 8.82
CA ALA A 65 1.13 3.27 10.15
C ALA A 65 2.23 2.45 10.86
N SER A 66 2.22 1.12 10.68
CA SER A 66 3.25 0.22 11.21
C SER A 66 4.64 0.52 10.61
N LEU A 67 4.72 0.75 9.29
CA LEU A 67 5.96 1.15 8.62
C LEU A 67 6.50 2.47 9.16
N VAL A 68 5.64 3.49 9.30
CA VAL A 68 6.02 4.81 9.87
C VAL A 68 6.59 4.65 11.27
N LYS A 69 5.97 3.81 12.13
CA LYS A 69 6.46 3.56 13.50
C LYS A 69 7.82 2.86 13.53
N GLN A 70 8.10 1.99 12.56
CA GLN A 70 9.34 1.20 12.48
C GLN A 70 10.46 1.88 11.69
N ALA A 71 10.17 3.00 11.02
CA ALA A 71 11.11 3.73 10.18
C ALA A 71 12.43 4.07 10.89
N LYS A 72 13.54 4.06 10.13
CA LYS A 72 14.91 4.35 10.65
C LYS A 72 14.96 5.67 11.42
N PHE A 73 14.21 6.69 10.98
CA PHE A 73 14.08 7.98 11.65
C PHE A 73 13.70 7.81 13.13
N THR A 74 12.68 6.99 13.43
CA THR A 74 12.17 6.83 14.79
C THR A 74 13.16 6.11 15.71
N LYS A 75 14.13 5.36 15.15
CA LYS A 75 15.18 4.67 15.91
C LYS A 75 16.32 5.62 16.29
N GLY A 76 16.67 6.58 15.44
CA GLY A 76 17.76 7.54 15.67
C GLY A 76 17.49 8.55 16.78
N PHE A 77 16.21 8.77 17.13
CA PHE A 77 15.79 9.68 18.20
C PHE A 77 15.33 8.97 19.48
N ARG A 78 15.51 7.64 19.58
CA ARG A 78 15.34 6.89 20.84
C ARG A 78 16.46 7.25 21.81
N GLY A 79 16.40 8.44 22.39
CA GLY A 79 17.43 8.97 23.28
C GLY A 79 17.42 10.50 23.43
N MET A 80 16.77 11.23 22.52
CA MET A 80 16.52 12.66 22.67
C MET A 80 15.11 12.84 23.28
N ASP A 81 15.06 12.94 24.60
CA ASP A 81 13.94 13.51 25.38
C ASP A 81 12.52 12.93 25.16
N GLY A 82 12.41 11.64 24.82
CA GLY A 82 11.10 10.95 24.81
C GLY A 82 10.09 11.49 23.78
N VAL A 83 10.54 12.28 22.79
CA VAL A 83 9.66 12.87 21.78
C VAL A 83 9.04 11.76 20.92
N PRO A 84 7.70 11.62 20.91
CA PRO A 84 7.03 10.52 20.23
C PRO A 84 6.85 10.83 18.73
N TYR A 85 7.94 11.03 17.99
CA TYR A 85 7.92 11.45 16.58
C TYR A 85 7.03 10.58 15.68
N SER A 86 7.01 9.27 15.90
CA SER A 86 6.14 8.38 15.15
C SER A 86 4.66 8.67 15.41
N LYS A 87 4.29 9.04 16.63
CA LYS A 87 2.93 9.46 16.97
C LYS A 87 2.59 10.79 16.32
N GLN A 88 3.48 11.79 16.42
CA GLN A 88 3.28 13.11 15.82
C GLN A 88 3.14 13.04 14.30
N ALA A 89 3.98 12.24 13.64
CA ALA A 89 3.90 12.03 12.19
C ALA A 89 2.57 11.38 11.78
N LEU A 90 2.05 10.44 12.59
CA LEU A 90 0.76 9.82 12.34
C LEU A 90 -0.41 10.77 12.61
N GLU A 91 -0.37 11.55 13.69
CA GLU A 91 -1.36 12.57 14.01
C GLU A 91 -1.48 13.58 12.86
N TYR A 92 -0.34 14.13 12.43
CA TYR A 92 -0.29 15.03 11.28
C TYR A 92 -0.83 14.37 10.00
N SER A 93 -0.45 13.12 9.73
CA SER A 93 -0.93 12.40 8.53
C SER A 93 -2.45 12.19 8.54
N LEU A 94 -3.04 11.95 9.71
CA LEU A 94 -4.49 11.80 9.86
C LEU A 94 -5.23 13.13 9.66
N GLU A 95 -4.69 14.23 10.19
CA GLU A 95 -5.24 15.57 9.96
C GLU A 95 -5.28 15.92 8.46
N VAL A 96 -4.17 15.69 7.75
CA VAL A 96 -4.09 15.92 6.30
C VAL A 96 -5.06 15.01 5.53
N LEU A 97 -5.16 13.73 5.93
CA LEU A 97 -6.07 12.78 5.28
C LEU A 97 -7.53 13.16 5.49
N GLN A 98 -7.91 13.59 6.69
CA GLN A 98 -9.28 14.05 6.98
C GLN A 98 -9.64 15.27 6.14
N GLU A 99 -8.74 16.25 6.05
CA GLU A 99 -8.94 17.43 5.22
C GLU A 99 -9.14 17.07 3.74
N GLN A 100 -8.39 16.08 3.22
CA GLN A 100 -8.56 15.60 1.85
C GLN A 100 -9.90 14.89 1.62
N ILE A 101 -10.34 14.08 2.59
CA ILE A 101 -11.64 13.40 2.55
C ILE A 101 -12.77 14.42 2.51
N GLU A 102 -12.73 15.46 3.35
CA GLU A 102 -13.74 16.52 3.40
C GLU A 102 -13.81 17.33 2.09
N LYS A 103 -12.65 17.55 1.45
CA LYS A 103 -12.57 18.24 0.16
C LYS A 103 -13.02 17.38 -1.04
N ALA A 104 -13.27 16.09 -0.82
CA ALA A 104 -13.71 15.11 -1.83
C ALA A 104 -12.87 15.10 -3.12
N SER A 105 -11.60 15.51 -3.04
CA SER A 105 -10.73 15.57 -4.22
C SER A 105 -10.05 14.23 -4.43
N VAL A 106 -10.38 13.52 -5.51
CA VAL A 106 -9.50 12.47 -6.02
C VAL A 106 -8.26 13.16 -6.56
N ILE A 107 -7.13 13.04 -5.84
CA ILE A 107 -5.86 13.56 -6.32
C ILE A 107 -5.34 12.57 -7.37
N THR A 108 -5.46 12.94 -8.64
CA THR A 108 -4.83 12.21 -9.73
C THR A 108 -3.36 12.60 -9.78
N TYR A 109 -2.48 11.63 -9.51
CA TYR A 109 -1.04 11.78 -9.75
C TYR A 109 -0.74 11.20 -11.13
N ASP A 110 -0.34 12.06 -12.08
CA ASP A 110 0.24 11.62 -13.36
C ASP A 110 1.76 11.50 -13.15
N ASN A 111 2.32 10.32 -13.44
CA ASN A 111 3.77 10.05 -13.38
C ASN A 111 4.36 9.98 -14.78
#